data_AF-A0A1U7AE48-F1
#
_entry.id   AF-A0A1U7AE48-F1
#
_cell.length_a   1.000
_cell.length_b   1.000
_cell.length_c   1.000
_cell.angle_alpha   90.00
_cell.angle_beta   90.00
_cell.angle_gamma   90.00
#
_symmetry.space_group_name_H-M   'P 1'
#
loop_
_entity.id
_entity.type
_entity.pdbx_description
1 polymer ?
#
loop_
_entity_poly.entity_id
_entity_poly.type
_entity_poly.pdbx_seq_one_letter_code
_entity_poly.pdbx_strand_id
1 'polypeptide(L)'
;MTVYDAAYHTPLIIRMPDGEHGTQVSKITESIDIMPTILEWVGQDVPGSVDGKSLLPFLKGETPENWRTVSMSELDFADPLQPTLWQQQLGTKLDNSCLSILRDERFTLVEFAADLPPMLF
;
A
#
# COMPACT_ATOMS: atom_id res chain seq x y z
N MET A 1 16.01 7.16 1.55
CA MET A 1 14.64 6.57 1.56
C MET A 1 14.46 5.78 2.85
N THR A 2 13.23 5.52 3.30
CA THR A 2 12.94 4.88 4.60
C THR A 2 11.80 3.86 4.50
N VAL A 3 11.69 2.98 5.50
CA VAL A 3 10.70 1.89 5.59
C VAL A 3 9.62 2.14 6.65
N TYR A 4 9.78 3.19 7.46
CA TYR A 4 8.89 3.48 8.59
C TYR A 4 7.56 4.11 8.15
N ASP A 5 6.52 3.85 8.93
CA ASP A 5 5.13 4.23 8.66
C ASP A 5 4.93 5.71 8.36
N ALA A 6 5.70 6.59 8.99
CA ALA A 6 5.61 8.04 8.77
C ALA A 6 5.79 8.45 7.30
N ALA A 7 6.42 7.61 6.47
CA ALA A 7 6.57 7.85 5.04
C ALA A 7 5.40 7.33 4.18
N TYR A 8 4.57 6.42 4.69
CA TYR A 8 3.54 5.70 3.91
C TYR A 8 2.12 5.93 4.43
N HIS A 9 1.95 6.21 5.73
CA HIS A 9 0.65 6.42 6.34
C HIS A 9 0.13 7.82 5.97
N THR A 10 -0.89 7.84 5.10
CA THR A 10 -1.48 9.08 4.56
C THR A 10 -2.93 9.23 5.00
N PRO A 11 -3.41 10.47 5.21
CA PRO A 11 -4.82 10.70 5.53
C PRO A 11 -5.69 10.49 4.29
N LEU A 12 -6.81 9.79 4.46
CA LEU A 12 -7.84 9.60 3.43
C LEU A 12 -9.21 9.98 4.01
N ILE A 13 -9.89 10.93 3.36
CA ILE A 13 -11.26 11.34 3.69
C ILE A 13 -12.08 11.28 2.40
N ILE A 14 -13.15 10.49 2.40
CA ILE A 14 -14.06 10.35 1.26
C ILE A 14 -15.47 10.78 1.70
N ARG A 15 -16.13 11.63 0.90
CA ARG A 15 -17.52 12.02 1.11
C ARG A 15 -18.37 11.53 -0.05
N MET A 16 -19.28 10.60 0.23
CA MET A 16 -20.29 10.13 -0.72
C MET A 16 -21.65 10.76 -0.36
N PRO A 17 -22.40 11.36 -1.31
CA PRO A 17 -23.68 12.01 -1.03
C PRO A 17 -24.71 11.09 -0.35
N ASP A 18 -24.83 9.86 -0.83
CA ASP A 18 -25.79 8.86 -0.34
C ASP A 18 -25.13 7.80 0.56
N GLY A 19 -24.03 8.18 1.23
CA GLY A 19 -23.26 7.31 2.11
C GLY A 19 -23.39 7.65 3.58
N GLU A 20 -22.77 6.82 4.40
CA GLU A 20 -22.55 7.09 5.81
C GLU A 20 -21.73 8.38 6.01
N HIS A 21 -21.98 9.06 7.12
CA HIS A 21 -21.35 10.34 7.43
C HIS A 21 -20.71 10.30 8.82
N GLY A 22 -19.53 10.91 8.95
CA GLY A 22 -18.81 10.96 10.22
C GLY A 22 -18.28 9.59 10.71
N THR A 23 -18.27 8.58 9.84
CA THR A 23 -17.73 7.27 10.14
C THR A 23 -16.21 7.26 10.07
N GLN A 24 -15.60 6.39 10.88
CA GLN A 24 -14.17 6.10 10.84
C GLN A 24 -13.96 4.64 10.49
N VAL A 25 -13.06 4.38 9.54
CA VAL A 25 -12.69 3.04 9.13
C VAL A 25 -11.31 2.73 9.71
N SER A 26 -11.23 1.73 10.59
CA SER A 26 -9.96 1.26 11.15
C SER A 26 -9.34 0.10 10.36
N LYS A 27 -10.05 -0.42 9.34
CA LYS A 27 -9.55 -1.47 8.46
C LYS A 27 -8.44 -0.94 7.56
N ILE A 28 -7.48 -1.80 7.24
CA ILE A 28 -6.34 -1.46 6.39
C ILE A 28 -6.82 -1.15 4.98
N THR A 29 -6.48 0.05 4.50
CA THR A 29 -6.73 0.51 3.13
C THR A 29 -5.41 0.87 2.46
N GLU A 30 -5.39 0.84 1.13
CA GLU A 30 -4.20 1.13 0.34
C GLU A 30 -4.51 2.20 -0.71
N SER A 31 -3.49 2.93 -1.17
CA SER A 31 -3.67 3.98 -2.19
C SER A 31 -4.29 3.45 -3.49
N ILE A 32 -4.01 2.19 -3.82
CA ILE A 32 -4.55 1.48 -4.99
C ILE A 32 -6.07 1.25 -4.92
N ASP A 33 -6.70 1.41 -3.75
CA ASP A 33 -8.14 1.25 -3.56
C ASP A 33 -8.95 2.43 -4.11
N ILE A 34 -8.33 3.59 -4.33
CA ILE A 34 -9.02 4.81 -4.77
C ILE A 34 -9.61 4.63 -6.17
N MET A 35 -8.82 4.11 -7.11
CA MET A 35 -9.28 3.90 -8.49
C MET A 35 -10.51 2.98 -8.58
N PRO A 36 -10.51 1.74 -8.05
CA PRO A 36 -11.68 0.87 -8.13
C PRO A 36 -12.90 1.45 -7.41
N THR A 37 -12.70 2.20 -6.31
CA THR A 37 -13.79 2.90 -5.61
C THR A 37 -14.49 3.92 -6.51
N ILE A 38 -13.71 4.75 -7.23
CA ILE A 38 -14.26 5.76 -8.14
C ILE A 38 -14.99 5.10 -9.30
N LEU A 39 -14.37 4.10 -9.95
CA LEU A 39 -14.95 3.39 -11.09
C LEU A 39 -16.29 2.75 -10.74
N GLU A 40 -16.35 2.00 -9.65
CA GLU A 40 -17.59 1.38 -9.20
C GLU A 40 -18.65 2.43 -8.85
N TRP A 41 -18.26 3.55 -8.24
CA TRP A 41 -19.21 4.61 -7.87
C TRP A 41 -19.87 5.26 -9.08
N VAL A 42 -19.12 5.44 -10.17
CA VAL A 42 -19.65 5.99 -11.43
C VAL A 42 -20.26 4.93 -12.35
N GLY A 43 -20.40 3.68 -11.87
CA GLY A 43 -21.01 2.58 -12.62
C GLY A 43 -20.15 2.06 -13.78
N GLN A 44 -18.82 2.20 -13.69
CA GLN A 44 -17.88 1.63 -14.66
C GLN A 44 -17.30 0.31 -14.16
N ASP A 45 -16.99 -0.59 -15.09
CA ASP A 45 -16.35 -1.85 -14.79
C ASP A 45 -14.92 -1.64 -14.27
N VAL A 46 -14.55 -2.37 -13.22
CA VAL A 46 -13.17 -2.41 -12.71
C VAL A 46 -12.38 -3.45 -13.51
N PRO A 47 -11.26 -3.07 -14.17
CA PRO A 47 -10.43 -4.03 -14.90
C PRO A 47 -9.87 -5.12 -13.98
N GLY A 48 -9.78 -6.36 -14.48
CA GLY A 48 -9.22 -7.48 -13.70
C GLY A 48 -7.72 -7.37 -13.38
N SER A 49 -7.02 -6.37 -13.94
CA SER A 49 -5.62 -6.04 -13.63
C SER A 49 -5.48 -5.07 -12.45
N VAL A 50 -6.58 -4.63 -11.83
CA VAL A 50 -6.55 -3.73 -10.68
C VAL A 50 -6.38 -4.57 -9.41
N ASP A 51 -5.28 -4.35 -8.69
CA ASP A 51 -4.97 -5.05 -7.43
C ASP A 51 -5.77 -4.49 -6.23
N GLY A 52 -6.23 -3.24 -6.33
CA GLY A 52 -7.01 -2.57 -5.29
C GLY A 52 -8.42 -3.12 -5.15
N LYS A 53 -9.04 -2.88 -3.99
CA LYS A 53 -10.44 -3.22 -3.70
C LYS A 53 -11.23 -1.95 -3.44
N SER A 54 -12.44 -1.89 -3.97
CA SER A 54 -13.34 -0.75 -3.75
C SER A 54 -13.65 -0.54 -2.27
N LEU A 55 -13.62 0.72 -1.84
CA LEU A 55 -13.95 1.16 -0.49
C LEU A 55 -15.44 1.48 -0.32
N LEU A 56 -16.24 1.39 -1.38
CA LEU A 56 -17.68 1.69 -1.33
C LEU A 56 -18.45 0.95 -0.24
N PRO A 57 -18.18 -0.33 0.07
CA PRO A 57 -18.83 -1.00 1.18
C PRO A 57 -18.68 -0.24 2.49
N PHE A 58 -17.47 0.25 2.81
CA PHE A 58 -17.25 1.05 4.01
C PHE A 58 -18.00 2.38 3.99
N LEU A 59 -18.11 3.02 2.81
CA LEU A 59 -18.87 4.27 2.65
C LEU A 59 -20.39 4.04 2.81
N LYS A 60 -20.86 2.79 2.75
CA LYS A 60 -22.24 2.37 3.01
C LYS A 60 -22.43 1.77 4.40
N GLY A 61 -21.41 1.81 5.26
CA GLY A 61 -21.47 1.25 6.62
C GLY A 61 -21.26 -0.26 6.69
N GLU A 62 -20.84 -0.89 5.60
CA GLU A 62 -20.60 -2.33 5.51
C GLU A 62 -19.11 -2.63 5.68
N THR A 63 -18.78 -3.82 6.20
CA THR A 63 -17.42 -4.34 6.24
C THR A 63 -17.35 -5.65 5.46
N PRO A 64 -16.60 -5.72 4.35
CA PRO A 64 -16.46 -6.96 3.59
C PRO A 64 -15.84 -8.08 4.43
N GLU A 65 -16.39 -9.31 4.34
CA GLU A 65 -15.88 -10.47 5.10
C GLU A 65 -14.43 -10.82 4.74
N ASN A 66 -14.06 -10.70 3.46
CA ASN A 66 -12.72 -11.04 2.94
C ASN A 66 -11.86 -9.79 2.67
N TRP A 67 -11.85 -8.86 3.63
CA TRP A 67 -10.99 -7.69 3.56
C TRP A 67 -9.54 -8.03 3.91
N ARG A 68 -8.59 -7.25 3.40
CA ARG A 68 -7.16 -7.48 3.67
C ARG A 68 -6.83 -7.24 5.15
N THR A 69 -5.90 -8.03 5.67
CA THR A 69 -5.37 -7.93 7.04
C THR A 69 -3.95 -7.36 7.09
N VAL A 70 -3.37 -7.07 5.93
CA VAL A 70 -2.01 -6.56 5.76
C VAL A 70 -2.03 -5.47 4.68
N SER A 71 -1.22 -4.42 4.85
CA SER A 71 -0.88 -3.49 3.76
C SER A 71 0.46 -3.85 3.15
N MET A 72 0.58 -3.67 1.84
CA MET A 72 1.82 -3.82 1.10
C MET A 72 2.35 -2.46 0.67
N SER A 73 3.65 -2.25 0.81
CA SER A 73 4.37 -1.14 0.20
C SER A 73 5.65 -1.64 -0.43
N GLU A 74 6.06 -1.03 -1.53
CA GLU A 74 7.31 -1.37 -2.19
C GLU A 74 8.18 -0.14 -2.33
N LEU A 75 9.49 -0.35 -2.31
CA LEU A 75 10.46 0.71 -2.52
C LEU A 75 11.58 0.16 -3.41
N ASP A 76 11.78 0.84 -4.54
CA ASP A 76 12.97 0.70 -5.36
C ASP A 76 13.94 1.85 -5.02
N PHE A 77 15.19 1.50 -4.75
CA PHE A 77 16.27 2.44 -4.46
C PHE A 77 17.42 2.37 -5.47
N ALA A 78 17.22 1.69 -6.60
CA ALA A 78 18.13 1.70 -7.71
C ALA A 78 17.98 2.97 -8.55
N ASP A 79 19.11 3.42 -9.10
CA ASP A 79 19.16 4.39 -10.19
C ASP A 79 19.98 3.78 -11.34
N PRO A 80 19.41 3.68 -12.56
CA PRO A 80 20.07 3.06 -13.71
C PRO A 80 21.20 3.89 -14.31
N LEU A 81 21.26 5.20 -14.04
CA LEU A 81 22.26 6.11 -14.61
C LEU A 81 23.35 6.45 -13.60
N GLN A 82 22.97 6.68 -12.34
CA GLN A 82 23.87 7.11 -11.27
C GLN A 82 23.60 6.32 -9.99
N PRO A 83 24.39 5.27 -9.70
CA PRO A 83 24.15 4.40 -8.55
C PRO A 83 23.93 5.18 -7.25
N THR A 84 22.84 4.90 -6.55
CA THR A 84 22.48 5.57 -5.30
C THR A 84 23.50 5.27 -4.18
N LEU A 85 23.46 6.06 -3.11
CA LEU A 85 24.29 5.81 -1.91
C LEU A 85 24.11 4.38 -1.38
N TRP A 86 22.88 3.87 -1.38
CA TRP A 86 22.56 2.51 -0.93
C TRP A 86 23.08 1.46 -1.91
N GLN A 87 23.02 1.70 -3.22
CA GLN A 87 23.64 0.80 -4.21
C GLN A 87 25.13 0.66 -3.99
N GLN A 88 25.83 1.78 -3.84
CA GLN A 88 27.27 1.81 -3.64
C GLN A 88 27.67 1.15 -2.31
N GLN A 89 26.95 1.44 -1.23
CA GLN A 89 27.28 0.93 0.11
C GLN A 89 26.94 -0.55 0.30
N LEU A 90 25.85 -1.03 -0.32
CA LEU A 90 25.38 -2.41 -0.19
C LEU A 90 25.86 -3.32 -1.33
N GLY A 91 26.52 -2.78 -2.35
CA GLY A 91 26.99 -3.54 -3.51
C GLY A 91 25.84 -4.11 -4.36
N THR A 92 24.67 -3.47 -4.35
CA THR A 92 23.48 -3.93 -5.08
C THR A 92 23.44 -3.42 -6.52
N LYS A 93 22.66 -4.10 -7.35
CA LYS A 93 22.44 -3.85 -8.78
C LYS A 93 20.97 -3.51 -9.02
N LEU A 94 20.64 -3.14 -10.25
CA LEU A 94 19.27 -2.73 -10.63
C LEU A 94 18.20 -3.80 -10.36
N ASP A 95 18.57 -5.08 -10.35
CA ASP A 95 17.65 -6.21 -10.15
C ASP A 95 17.48 -6.62 -8.68
N ASN A 96 18.25 -6.05 -7.74
CA ASN A 96 18.16 -6.38 -6.32
C ASN A 96 18.22 -5.16 -5.38
N SER A 97 18.04 -3.95 -5.92
CA SER A 97 17.92 -2.70 -5.15
C SER A 97 16.46 -2.35 -4.82
N CYS A 98 15.67 -3.34 -4.39
CA CYS A 98 14.28 -3.13 -3.98
C CYS A 98 13.95 -3.88 -2.69
N LEU A 99 12.82 -3.52 -2.08
CA LEU A 99 12.28 -4.15 -0.88
C LEU A 99 10.76 -4.11 -0.88
N SER A 100 10.16 -5.03 -0.13
CA SER A 100 8.73 -5.09 0.15
C SER A 100 8.48 -4.92 1.65
N ILE A 101 7.42 -4.21 2.00
CA ILE A 101 7.02 -3.93 3.37
C ILE A 101 5.59 -4.44 3.57
N LEU A 102 5.44 -5.40 4.47
CA LEU A 102 4.16 -5.96 4.89
C LEU A 102 3.84 -5.46 6.30
N ARG A 103 2.71 -4.78 6.48
CA ARG A 103 2.27 -4.29 7.80
C ARG A 103 0.92 -4.87 8.19
N ASP A 104 0.88 -5.61 9.29
CA ASP A 104 -0.35 -6.04 9.94
C ASP A 104 -0.61 -5.23 11.22
N GLU A 105 -1.60 -5.64 12.02
CA GLU A 105 -1.96 -4.93 13.27
C GLU A 105 -0.90 -5.01 14.38
N ARG A 106 0.06 -5.94 14.27
CA ARG A 106 1.03 -6.26 15.32
C ARG A 106 2.48 -6.08 14.89
N PHE A 107 2.80 -6.37 13.64
CA PHE A 107 4.16 -6.44 13.11
C PHE A 107 4.27 -5.76 11.75
N THR A 108 5.46 -5.20 11.51
CA THR A 108 5.93 -4.79 10.20
C THR A 108 7.11 -5.64 9.79
N LEU A 109 6.98 -6.35 8.67
CA LEU A 109 8.05 -7.10 8.02
C LEU A 109 8.60 -6.31 6.84
N VAL A 110 9.92 -6.18 6.77
CA VAL A 110 10.65 -5.63 5.61
C VAL A 110 11.56 -6.72 5.07
N GLU A 111 11.33 -7.10 3.82
CA GLU A 111 12.14 -8.06 3.07
C GLU A 111 12.90 -7.36 1.94
N PHE A 112 14.20 -7.61 1.83
CA PHE A 112 15.06 -7.04 0.80
C PHE A 112 15.26 -8.05 -0.32
N ALA A 113 15.28 -7.57 -1.58
CA ALA A 113 15.67 -8.41 -2.71
C ALA A 113 17.18 -8.72 -2.71
N ALA A 114 17.99 -7.84 -2.11
CA ALA A 114 19.41 -8.09 -1.87
C ALA A 114 19.61 -9.14 -0.76
N ASP A 115 20.83 -9.71 -0.69
CA ASP A 115 21.24 -10.62 0.39
C ASP A 115 21.47 -9.85 1.71
N LEU A 116 20.38 -9.33 2.27
CA LEU A 116 20.33 -8.57 3.51
C LEU A 116 19.31 -9.21 4.45
N PRO A 117 19.58 -9.25 5.76
CA PRO A 117 18.62 -9.78 6.71
C PRO A 117 17.35 -8.93 6.73
N PRO A 118 16.17 -9.54 6.95
CA PRO A 118 14.93 -8.80 7.06
C PRO A 118 14.87 -7.95 8.33
N MET A 119 13.93 -7.00 8.35
CA MET A 119 13.57 -6.27 9.57
C MET A 119 12.19 -6.70 10.02
N LEU A 120 12.04 -6.90 11.33
CA LEU A 120 10.74 -7.15 11.97
C LEU A 120 10.65 -6.25 13.20
N PHE A 121 9.61 -5.41 13.26
CA PHE A 121 9.33 -4.56 14.41
C PHE A 121 7.83 -4.44 14.66
#